data_AF-A0A1S7FVL1-F1
#
_entry.id   AF-A0A1S7FVL1-F1
#
_cell.length_a   1.000
_cell.length_b   1.000
_cell.length_c   1.000
_cell.angle_alpha   90.00
_cell.angle_beta   90.00
_cell.angle_gamma   90.00
#
_symmetry.space_group_name_H-M   'P 1'
#
loop_
_entity.id
_entity.type
_entity.pdbx_description
1 polymer ?
#
loop_
_entity_poly.entity_id
_entity_poly.type
_entity_poly.pdbx_seq_one_letter_code
_entity_poly.pdbx_strand_id
1 'polypeptide(L)'
;MSSNWKLDEVDSVSLLSHCDVMLGETVEARGCYYSLELHDGMQIGLVGAGHGLVPQVLGVSVNKYVVGIDDNVYFIDSETGEASTQILNSLVYEFFIFERSIIVVCELDSYSFSFNFDRNWVVSLDDVVIDFSLRAGKLLIETESGSYVVDLVSGYIIG
;
A
#
# COMPACT_ATOMS: atom_id res chain seq x y z
N MET A 1 -8.55 2.14 -15.20
CA MET A 1 -7.44 1.42 -15.84
C MET A 1 -7.36 0.07 -15.15
N SER A 2 -7.43 -1.04 -15.88
CA SER A 2 -7.28 -2.37 -15.28
C SER A 2 -5.86 -2.52 -14.76
N SER A 3 -5.70 -2.93 -13.51
CA SER A 3 -4.40 -3.27 -12.92
C SER A 3 -3.80 -4.45 -13.69
N ASN A 4 -2.70 -4.21 -14.41
CA ASN A 4 -1.95 -5.24 -15.16
C ASN A 4 -0.71 -5.64 -14.36
N TRP A 5 -0.92 -6.30 -13.23
CA TRP A 5 0.10 -6.98 -12.45
C TRP A 5 -0.45 -8.35 -12.03
N LYS A 6 0.42 -9.31 -11.80
CA LYS A 6 0.03 -10.67 -11.39
C LYS A 6 0.53 -10.93 -9.99
N LEU A 7 -0.38 -11.25 -9.09
CA LEU A 7 -0.09 -11.60 -7.70
C LEU A 7 -0.44 -13.07 -7.49
N ASP A 8 0.53 -13.85 -7.04
CA ASP A 8 0.35 -15.25 -6.67
C ASP A 8 0.79 -15.43 -5.20
N GLU A 9 -0.06 -16.05 -4.38
CA GLU A 9 0.36 -16.53 -3.05
C GLU A 9 1.18 -17.82 -3.21
N VAL A 10 2.28 -17.95 -2.46
CA VAL A 10 3.19 -19.09 -2.57
C VAL A 10 3.41 -19.78 -1.22
N ASP A 11 3.67 -21.09 -1.27
CA ASP A 11 3.70 -21.92 -0.06
C ASP A 11 4.98 -21.75 0.80
N SER A 12 6.03 -21.10 0.28
CA SER A 12 7.27 -20.88 1.03
C SER A 12 8.17 -19.79 0.44
N VAL A 13 9.01 -19.16 1.29
CA VAL A 13 10.08 -18.23 0.88
C VAL A 13 11.03 -18.83 -0.16
N SER A 14 11.26 -20.15 -0.13
CA SER A 14 12.19 -20.80 -1.06
C SER A 14 11.77 -20.64 -2.53
N LEU A 15 10.46 -20.47 -2.77
CA LEU A 15 9.90 -20.21 -4.10
C LEU A 15 10.08 -18.76 -4.56
N LEU A 16 10.40 -17.84 -3.64
CA LEU A 16 10.73 -16.45 -3.96
C LEU A 16 12.21 -16.26 -4.34
N SER A 17 13.00 -17.33 -4.36
CA SER A 17 14.44 -17.28 -4.70
C SER A 17 14.75 -16.80 -6.12
N HIS A 18 13.72 -16.63 -6.96
CA HIS A 18 13.83 -16.22 -8.36
C HIS A 18 13.33 -14.77 -8.56
N CYS A 19 12.97 -14.06 -7.49
CA CYS A 19 12.54 -12.68 -7.55
C CYS A 19 13.73 -11.74 -7.69
N ASP A 20 13.54 -10.65 -8.44
CA ASP A 20 14.53 -9.59 -8.64
C ASP A 20 14.71 -8.75 -7.37
N VAL A 21 13.62 -8.54 -6.62
CA VAL A 21 13.62 -7.82 -5.34
C VAL A 21 12.82 -8.59 -4.30
N MET A 22 13.33 -8.58 -3.07
CA MET A 22 12.68 -9.17 -1.89
C MET A 22 12.30 -8.07 -0.91
N LEU A 23 11.03 -8.02 -0.51
CA LEU A 23 10.48 -7.05 0.45
C LEU A 23 9.88 -7.77 1.66
N GLY A 24 9.91 -7.11 2.81
CA GLY A 24 9.51 -7.68 4.10
C GLY A 24 10.66 -8.35 4.84
N GLU A 25 10.47 -8.55 6.15
CA GLU A 25 11.41 -9.32 6.96
C GLU A 25 11.08 -10.81 6.83
N THR A 26 12.10 -11.66 6.71
CA THR A 26 11.94 -13.12 6.81
C THR A 26 11.52 -13.49 8.23
N VAL A 27 10.21 -13.46 8.51
CA VAL A 27 9.68 -13.89 9.80
C VAL A 27 9.60 -15.42 9.78
N GLU A 28 10.49 -16.09 10.51
CA GLU A 28 10.57 -17.55 10.63
C GLU A 28 9.31 -18.22 11.22
N ALA A 29 8.30 -17.44 11.63
CA ALA A 29 7.05 -17.95 12.17
C ALA A 29 5.84 -17.22 11.57
N ARG A 30 5.07 -17.95 10.74
CA ARG A 30 3.75 -17.57 10.20
C ARG A 30 3.71 -16.48 9.12
N GLY A 31 4.77 -16.35 8.34
CA GLY A 31 4.75 -15.46 7.18
C GLY A 31 3.79 -15.94 6.09
N CYS A 32 3.08 -15.00 5.45
CA CYS A 32 2.46 -15.19 4.13
C CYS A 32 3.46 -14.73 3.06
N TYR A 33 3.52 -15.46 1.95
CA TYR A 33 4.48 -15.21 0.89
C TYR A 33 3.75 -14.93 -0.40
N TYR A 34 4.16 -13.88 -1.10
CA TYR A 34 3.57 -13.54 -2.39
C TYR A 34 4.66 -13.32 -3.44
N SER A 35 4.39 -13.74 -4.66
CA SER A 35 5.14 -13.37 -5.85
C SER A 35 4.31 -12.37 -6.63
N LEU A 36 4.89 -11.22 -6.92
CA LEU A 36 4.28 -10.14 -7.68
C LEU A 36 5.09 -9.90 -8.96
N GLU A 37 4.46 -10.07 -10.11
CA GLU A 37 5.03 -9.68 -11.40
C GLU A 37 4.49 -8.29 -11.79
N LEU A 38 5.39 -7.31 -11.88
CA LEU A 38 5.11 -5.98 -12.38
C LEU A 38 4.99 -5.98 -13.91
N HIS A 39 4.44 -4.90 -14.45
CA HIS A 39 4.15 -4.79 -15.89
C HIS A 39 5.41 -4.87 -16.78
N ASP A 40 6.56 -4.41 -16.30
CA ASP A 40 7.84 -4.49 -16.99
C ASP A 40 8.52 -5.86 -16.85
N GLY A 41 7.86 -6.83 -16.20
CA GLY A 41 8.33 -8.18 -15.98
C GLY A 41 9.15 -8.36 -14.70
N MET A 42 9.37 -7.29 -13.93
CA MET A 42 10.08 -7.38 -12.66
C MET A 42 9.31 -8.27 -11.67
N GLN A 43 9.99 -9.27 -11.11
CA GLN A 43 9.45 -10.18 -10.11
C GLN A 43 9.81 -9.69 -8.71
N ILE A 44 8.82 -9.47 -7.87
CA ILE A 44 8.97 -9.04 -6.48
C ILE A 44 8.47 -10.15 -5.56
N GLY A 45 9.33 -10.58 -4.64
CA GLY A 45 8.95 -11.45 -3.54
C GLY A 45 8.53 -10.62 -2.34
N LEU A 46 7.35 -10.89 -1.80
CA LEU A 46 6.81 -10.21 -0.63
C LEU A 46 6.68 -11.19 0.53
N VAL A 47 7.13 -10.78 1.71
CA VAL A 47 6.94 -11.50 2.96
C VAL A 47 6.15 -10.63 3.92
N GLY A 48 4.98 -11.12 4.33
CA GLY A 48 4.11 -10.44 5.29
C GLY A 48 3.84 -11.29 6.52
N ALA A 49 3.31 -10.69 7.58
CA ALA A 49 2.99 -11.31 8.87
C ALA A 49 1.70 -12.16 8.84
N GLY A 50 0.96 -12.13 7.73
CA GLY A 50 -0.22 -12.98 7.52
C GLY A 50 -1.47 -12.47 8.22
N HIS A 51 -1.70 -11.15 8.20
CA HIS A 51 -2.90 -10.51 8.75
C HIS A 51 -4.18 -10.74 7.93
N GLY A 52 -4.12 -11.56 6.88
CA GLY A 52 -5.28 -11.91 6.04
C GLY A 52 -5.61 -10.85 4.97
N LEU A 53 -4.77 -9.83 4.83
CA LEU A 53 -4.86 -8.85 3.75
C LEU A 53 -3.93 -9.23 2.62
N VAL A 54 -4.42 -9.13 1.39
CA VAL A 54 -3.58 -9.30 0.20
C VAL A 54 -2.77 -8.03 -0.06
N PRO A 55 -1.53 -8.16 -0.53
CA PRO A 55 -0.73 -7.01 -0.91
C PRO A 55 -1.42 -6.11 -1.93
N GLN A 56 -1.23 -4.80 -1.75
CA GLN A 56 -1.74 -3.77 -2.65
C GLN A 56 -0.63 -3.26 -3.55
N VAL A 57 -0.95 -2.95 -4.80
CA VAL A 57 0.04 -2.49 -5.78
C VAL A 57 -0.52 -1.38 -6.65
N LEU A 58 0.21 -0.28 -6.74
CA LEU A 58 -0.14 0.89 -7.54
C LEU A 58 1.06 1.36 -8.37
N GLY A 59 0.89 1.42 -9.69
CA GLY A 59 1.87 2.09 -10.57
C GLY A 59 1.69 3.60 -10.51
N VAL A 60 2.74 4.33 -10.12
CA VAL A 60 2.73 5.79 -9.99
C VAL A 60 3.43 6.50 -11.15
N SER A 61 4.34 5.81 -11.83
CA SER A 61 4.95 6.23 -13.10
C SER A 61 5.42 5.01 -13.91
N VAL A 62 6.09 5.22 -15.05
CA VAL A 62 6.50 4.14 -15.97
C VAL A 62 7.33 3.06 -15.30
N ASN A 63 8.26 3.43 -14.41
CA ASN A 63 9.17 2.50 -13.71
C ASN A 63 9.05 2.63 -12.18
N LYS A 64 7.92 3.18 -11.67
CA LYS A 64 7.78 3.42 -10.23
C LYS A 64 6.48 2.85 -9.71
N TYR A 65 6.60 2.08 -8.64
CA TYR A 65 5.51 1.33 -8.05
C TYR A 65 5.47 1.55 -6.54
N VAL A 66 4.25 1.53 -6.01
CA VAL A 66 4.00 1.50 -4.57
C VAL A 66 3.41 0.13 -4.25
N VAL A 67 3.99 -0.56 -3.28
CA VAL A 67 3.53 -1.87 -2.81
C VAL A 67 3.24 -1.78 -1.32
N GLY A 68 2.06 -2.22 -0.91
CA GLY A 68 1.62 -2.25 0.48
C GLY A 68 1.43 -3.68 0.94
N ILE A 69 1.99 -4.03 2.09
CA ILE A 69 1.78 -5.31 2.75
C ILE A 69 1.85 -5.09 4.26
N ASP A 70 0.82 -5.57 4.96
CA ASP A 70 0.61 -5.28 6.38
C ASP A 70 0.69 -3.77 6.67
N ASP A 71 1.54 -3.35 7.61
CA ASP A 71 1.81 -1.95 7.96
C ASP A 71 2.98 -1.33 7.16
N ASN A 72 3.53 -2.05 6.18
CA ASN A 72 4.66 -1.58 5.38
C ASN A 72 4.20 -1.08 4.01
N VAL A 73 4.72 0.09 3.62
CA VAL A 73 4.61 0.61 2.26
C VAL A 73 6.01 0.72 1.66
N TYR A 74 6.18 0.13 0.49
CA TYR A 74 7.40 0.13 -0.29
C TYR A 74 7.23 0.98 -1.53
N PHE A 75 8.24 1.81 -1.81
CA PHE A 75 8.35 2.53 -3.07
C PHE A 75 9.51 1.94 -3.86
N ILE A 76 9.20 1.44 -5.05
CA ILE A 76 10.11 0.64 -5.88
C ILE A 76 10.36 1.37 -7.18
N ASP A 77 11.63 1.53 -7.53
CA ASP A 77 12.07 1.95 -8.86
C ASP A 77 12.53 0.71 -9.63
N SER A 78 11.73 0.27 -10.59
CA SER A 78 11.97 -1.00 -11.30
C SER A 78 13.09 -0.92 -12.34
N GLU A 79 13.52 0.28 -12.71
CA GLU A 79 14.68 0.47 -13.59
C GLU A 79 16.00 0.20 -12.85
N THR A 80 16.03 0.54 -11.55
CA THR A 80 17.21 0.39 -10.70
C THR A 80 17.15 -0.82 -9.77
N GLY A 81 15.95 -1.33 -9.49
CA GLY A 81 15.70 -2.33 -8.46
C GLY A 81 15.78 -1.77 -7.03
N GLU A 82 15.92 -0.46 -6.86
CA GLU A 82 15.96 0.16 -5.55
C GLU A 82 14.56 0.20 -4.92
N ALA A 83 14.49 -0.14 -3.63
CA ALA A 83 13.28 -0.05 -2.83
C ALA A 83 13.53 0.78 -1.57
N SER A 84 12.60 1.68 -1.26
CA SER A 84 12.54 2.39 0.02
C SER A 84 11.27 1.99 0.76
N THR A 85 11.28 2.10 2.09
CA THR A 85 10.18 1.64 2.94
C THR A 85 9.71 2.74 3.90
N GLN A 86 8.41 2.76 4.16
CA GLN A 86 7.78 3.47 5.28
C GLN A 86 6.97 2.46 6.07
N ILE A 87 7.24 2.41 7.38
CA ILE A 87 6.43 1.65 8.33
C ILE A 87 5.33 2.58 8.83
N LEU A 88 4.08 2.19 8.63
CA LEU A 88 2.89 2.89 9.08
C LEU A 88 2.46 2.35 10.45
N ASN A 89 1.50 3.02 11.09
CA ASN A 89 0.98 2.56 12.38
C ASN A 89 -0.17 1.56 12.25
N SER A 90 -0.54 1.19 11.03
CA SER A 90 -1.79 0.50 10.74
C SER A 90 -1.72 -0.27 9.42
N LEU A 91 -2.48 -1.37 9.35
CA LEU A 91 -2.57 -2.23 8.17
C LEU A 91 -3.09 -1.48 6.93
N VAL A 92 -2.44 -1.66 5.79
CA VAL A 92 -2.80 -1.04 4.50
C VAL A 92 -3.97 -1.76 3.85
N TYR A 93 -5.00 -1.01 3.46
CA TYR A 93 -6.16 -1.52 2.74
C TYR A 93 -6.10 -1.24 1.25
N GLU A 94 -5.87 0.02 0.84
CA GLU A 94 -5.88 0.40 -0.58
C GLU A 94 -5.07 1.67 -0.85
N PHE A 95 -4.66 1.83 -2.12
CA PHE A 95 -3.98 3.01 -2.64
C PHE A 95 -4.78 3.73 -3.72
N PHE A 96 -4.66 5.06 -3.76
CA PHE A 96 -5.22 5.90 -4.82
C PHE A 96 -4.22 6.94 -5.30
N ILE A 97 -4.37 7.38 -6.54
CA ILE A 97 -3.73 8.60 -7.03
C ILE A 97 -4.75 9.73 -6.99
N PHE A 98 -4.41 10.80 -6.28
CA PHE A 98 -5.14 12.06 -6.35
C PHE A 98 -4.16 13.18 -6.68
N GLU A 99 -4.36 13.81 -7.85
CA GLU A 99 -3.44 14.81 -8.40
C GLU A 99 -1.98 14.30 -8.49
N ARG A 100 -1.10 14.77 -7.59
CA ARG A 100 0.32 14.38 -7.52
C ARG A 100 0.66 13.69 -6.20
N SER A 101 -0.35 13.12 -5.56
CA SER A 101 -0.25 12.45 -4.27
C SER A 101 -0.72 11.01 -4.37
N ILE A 102 -0.05 10.15 -3.61
CA ILE A 102 -0.46 8.79 -3.32
C ILE A 102 -1.27 8.86 -2.03
N ILE A 103 -2.53 8.47 -2.08
CA ILE A 103 -3.39 8.34 -0.92
C ILE A 103 -3.35 6.89 -0.48
N VAL A 104 -3.11 6.67 0.80
CA VAL A 104 -3.12 5.34 1.42
C VAL A 104 -4.24 5.31 2.44
N VAL A 105 -5.15 4.35 2.31
CA VAL A 105 -6.17 4.07 3.33
C VAL A 105 -5.71 2.85 4.11
N CYS A 106 -5.66 2.98 5.43
CA CYS A 106 -5.30 1.94 6.37
C CYS A 106 -6.47 1.63 7.31
N GLU A 107 -6.32 0.57 8.11
CA GLU A 107 -7.27 0.13 9.11
C GLU A 107 -7.65 1.22 10.13
N LEU A 108 -6.70 2.03 10.61
CA LEU A 108 -6.89 3.07 11.63
C LEU A 108 -6.40 4.46 11.19
N ASP A 109 -5.87 4.58 9.98
CA ASP A 109 -5.24 5.81 9.51
C ASP A 109 -5.54 6.05 8.02
N SER A 110 -5.34 7.29 7.58
CA SER A 110 -5.19 7.62 6.17
C SER A 110 -3.99 8.54 5.97
N TYR A 111 -3.25 8.30 4.90
CA TYR A 111 -2.00 9.02 4.61
C TYR A 111 -2.05 9.64 3.21
N SER A 112 -1.28 10.71 3.03
CA SER A 112 -0.91 11.22 1.72
C SER A 112 0.60 11.31 1.62
N PHE A 113 1.14 10.79 0.52
CA PHE A 113 2.54 10.87 0.17
C PHE A 113 2.74 11.57 -1.18
N SER A 114 3.85 12.28 -1.33
CA SER A 114 4.33 12.74 -2.62
C SER A 114 4.82 11.54 -3.46
N PHE A 115 5.02 11.75 -4.76
CA PHE A 115 5.65 10.73 -5.62
C PHE A 115 7.15 10.52 -5.36
N ASN A 116 7.75 11.33 -4.48
CA ASN A 116 9.09 11.10 -3.93
C ASN A 116 9.03 10.38 -2.57
N PHE A 117 7.84 9.94 -2.16
CA PHE A 117 7.57 9.23 -0.92
C PHE A 117 7.74 10.05 0.36
N ASP A 118 7.65 11.38 0.24
CA ASP A 118 7.56 12.28 1.39
C ASP A 118 6.11 12.32 1.91
N ARG A 119 5.91 12.17 3.22
CA ARG A 119 4.57 12.28 3.82
C ARG A 119 4.08 13.72 3.82
N ASN A 120 2.96 13.97 3.14
CA ASN A 120 2.28 15.26 3.12
C ASN A 120 1.41 15.45 4.37
N TRP A 121 0.57 14.46 4.67
CA TRP A 121 -0.32 14.46 5.84
C TRP A 121 -0.66 13.04 6.30
N VAL A 122 -1.17 12.96 7.53
CA VAL A 122 -1.77 11.77 8.14
C VAL A 122 -3.03 12.18 8.89
N VAL A 123 -4.07 11.37 8.78
CA VAL A 123 -5.29 11.44 9.58
C VAL A 123 -5.39 10.13 10.35
N SER A 124 -5.36 10.22 11.67
CA SER A 124 -5.59 9.07 12.54
C SER A 124 -7.04 9.01 12.96
N LEU A 125 -7.59 7.81 12.99
CA LEU A 125 -8.97 7.50 13.33
C LEU A 125 -8.98 6.77 14.68
N ASP A 126 -10.03 6.97 15.45
CA ASP A 126 -10.20 6.31 16.75
C ASP A 126 -10.83 4.91 16.61
N ASP A 127 -11.19 4.51 15.39
CA ASP A 127 -11.94 3.29 15.09
C ASP A 127 -11.56 2.72 13.71
N VAL A 128 -11.87 1.44 13.49
CA VAL A 128 -11.50 0.69 12.29
C VAL A 128 -12.33 1.14 11.08
N VAL A 129 -11.63 1.34 9.97
CA VAL A 129 -12.26 1.59 8.66
C VAL A 129 -13.03 0.35 8.20
N ILE A 130 -14.32 0.51 7.94
CA ILE A 130 -15.20 -0.53 7.40
C ILE A 130 -15.41 -0.35 5.90
N ASP A 131 -15.59 0.89 5.47
CA ASP A 131 -15.78 1.24 4.07
C ASP A 131 -15.19 2.63 3.79
N PHE A 132 -14.91 2.91 2.53
CA PHE A 132 -14.45 4.21 2.10
C PHE A 132 -14.82 4.47 0.64
N SER A 133 -14.94 5.76 0.28
CA SER A 133 -15.15 6.15 -1.10
C SER A 133 -14.53 7.50 -1.44
N LEU A 134 -14.06 7.64 -2.67
CA LEU A 134 -13.48 8.89 -3.17
C LEU A 134 -14.50 9.65 -4.02
N ARG A 135 -14.75 10.92 -3.68
CA ARG A 135 -15.63 11.79 -4.48
C ARG A 135 -15.21 13.25 -4.42
N ALA A 136 -14.98 13.85 -5.58
CA ALA A 136 -14.74 15.29 -5.75
C ALA A 136 -13.63 15.84 -4.83
N GLY A 137 -12.48 15.17 -4.78
CA GLY A 137 -11.32 15.57 -3.96
C GLY A 137 -11.47 15.29 -2.48
N LYS A 138 -12.43 14.44 -2.10
CA LYS A 138 -12.66 14.03 -0.72
C LYS A 138 -12.64 12.52 -0.60
N LEU A 139 -12.18 12.05 0.54
CA LEU A 139 -12.28 10.67 1.00
C LEU A 139 -13.34 10.60 2.08
N LEU A 140 -14.44 9.91 1.82
CA LEU A 140 -15.40 9.52 2.83
C LEU A 140 -14.90 8.22 3.44
N ILE A 141 -14.77 8.17 4.76
CA ILE A 141 -14.38 7.00 5.55
C ILE A 141 -15.54 6.64 6.47
N GLU A 142 -15.94 5.39 6.50
CA GLU A 142 -16.96 4.86 7.40
C GLU A 142 -16.32 3.91 8.41
N THR A 143 -16.71 4.06 9.68
CA THR A 143 -16.26 3.28 10.84
C THR A 143 -17.50 2.83 11.64
N GLU A 144 -17.35 1.98 12.66
CA GLU A 144 -18.50 1.65 13.54
C GLU A 144 -18.99 2.88 14.32
N SER A 145 -18.06 3.77 14.68
CA SER A 145 -18.31 4.96 15.48
C SER A 145 -18.89 6.13 14.70
N GLY A 146 -18.80 6.12 13.37
CA GLY A 146 -19.35 7.18 12.51
C GLY A 146 -18.64 7.30 11.16
N SER A 147 -18.79 8.46 10.53
CA SER A 147 -18.20 8.75 9.23
C SER A 147 -17.33 10.00 9.29
N TYR A 148 -16.24 9.99 8.54
CA TYR A 148 -15.29 11.09 8.43
C TYR A 148 -15.16 11.51 6.97
N VAL A 149 -15.08 12.81 6.71
CA VAL A 149 -14.80 13.31 5.37
C VAL A 149 -13.44 14.00 5.37
N VAL A 150 -12.45 13.40 4.72
CA VAL A 150 -11.10 13.95 4.62
C VAL A 150 -10.95 14.71 3.30
N ASP A 151 -10.50 15.96 3.37
CA ASP A 151 -10.05 16.72 2.20
C ASP A 151 -8.71 16.18 1.69
N LEU A 152 -8.66 15.70 0.45
CA LEU A 152 -7.46 15.01 -0.07
C LEU A 152 -6.28 15.94 -0.32
N VAL A 153 -6.53 17.25 -0.50
CA VAL A 153 -5.47 18.25 -0.71
C VAL A 153 -4.74 18.53 0.60
N SER A 154 -5.48 18.70 1.69
CA SER A 154 -4.96 19.23 2.95
C SER A 154 -4.87 18.22 4.10
N GLY A 155 -5.60 17.11 4.02
CA GLY A 155 -5.74 16.15 5.11
C GLY A 155 -6.66 16.62 6.25
N TYR A 156 -7.39 17.73 6.09
CA TYR A 156 -8.34 18.17 7.11
C TYR A 156 -9.62 17.33 7.10
N ILE A 157 -10.10 16.99 8.30
CA ILE A 157 -11.42 16.38 8.49
C ILE A 157 -12.50 17.48 8.40
N ILE A 158 -13.48 17.26 7.54
CA ILE A 158 -14.62 18.14 7.27
C ILE A 158 -15.87 17.51 7.88
N GLY A 159 -16.11 17.80 9.16
CA GLY A 159 -17.34 17.41 9.86
C GLY A 159 -17.31 15.99 10.35
#